data_AF-A0A162JW36-F1
#
_entry.id   AF-A0A162JW36-F1
#
_cell.length_a   1.000
_cell.length_b   1.000
_cell.length_c   1.000
_cell.angle_alpha   90.00
_cell.angle_beta   90.00
_cell.angle_gamma   90.00
#
_symmetry.space_group_name_H-M   'P 1'
#
loop_
_entity.id
_entity.type
_entity.pdbx_description
1 polymer ?
#
loop_
_entity_poly.entity_id
_entity_poly.type
_entity_poly.pdbx_seq_one_letter_code
_entity_poly.pdbx_strand_id
1 'polypeptide(L)'
;MNFAAVGRPLGCLKTALRQMRQQREWQRSLATAAVPKTPNGTKFILTDRQRSREERLARFQIYPELPTVRTNFKDPMPALRQAQITKLDPTGARTRLFAKDQADAAKPGDVLMVSTKAGEPFSGYLIEIRRRGADTAILLRGQMMKTSVESWFKVYSPTVTAINIIWRRPKRARRARLTYMRKPEHDKGSVDHLVAAWRKERSTLRAKSGSGGARQQKAKRK
;
A
#
# COMPACT_ATOMS: atom_id res chain seq x y z
N MET A 1 -5.44 -15.14 102.18
CA MET A 1 -6.63 -15.67 101.47
C MET A 1 -7.23 -14.54 100.64
N ASN A 2 -7.68 -14.90 99.43
CA ASN A 2 -8.12 -14.01 98.35
C ASN A 2 -9.52 -13.39 98.58
N PHE A 3 -9.92 -12.55 97.60
CA PHE A 3 -11.26 -12.07 97.19
C PHE A 3 -11.65 -10.68 97.69
N ALA A 4 -12.15 -9.72 96.91
CA ALA A 4 -12.27 -9.49 95.46
C ALA A 4 -12.63 -7.99 95.28
N ALA A 5 -12.06 -7.30 94.29
CA ALA A 5 -12.42 -5.92 93.96
C ALA A 5 -13.67 -5.89 93.06
N VAL A 6 -14.72 -5.17 93.46
CA VAL A 6 -15.92 -4.93 92.65
C VAL A 6 -15.60 -3.88 91.58
N GLY A 7 -15.21 -4.34 90.40
CA GLY A 7 -15.01 -3.50 89.22
C GLY A 7 -16.33 -3.14 88.54
N ARG A 8 -16.64 -1.83 88.45
CA ARG A 8 -17.66 -1.31 87.50
C ARG A 8 -16.99 -1.16 86.13
N PRO A 9 -17.54 -1.70 85.03
CA PRO A 9 -16.91 -1.61 83.73
C PRO A 9 -17.13 -0.23 83.10
N LEU A 10 -16.08 0.59 83.03
CA LEU A 10 -15.99 1.79 82.16
C LEU A 10 -15.81 1.36 80.68
N GLY A 11 -16.64 0.43 80.20
CA GLY A 11 -16.49 -0.24 78.91
C GLY A 11 -17.31 0.32 77.75
N CYS A 12 -18.18 1.31 77.98
CA CYS A 12 -19.22 1.69 77.01
C CYS A 12 -18.95 2.99 76.23
N LEU A 13 -17.86 3.70 76.50
CA LEU A 13 -17.56 4.95 75.76
C LEU A 13 -17.18 4.68 74.29
N LYS A 14 -16.53 3.53 74.02
CA LYS A 14 -16.17 3.15 72.64
C LYS A 14 -17.40 2.76 71.81
N THR A 15 -18.42 2.16 72.41
CA THR A 15 -19.67 1.81 71.70
C THR A 15 -20.52 3.04 71.42
N ALA A 16 -20.61 3.99 72.36
CA ALA A 16 -21.30 5.27 72.17
C ALA A 16 -20.68 6.11 71.03
N LEU A 17 -19.34 6.20 70.95
CA LEU A 17 -18.66 6.90 69.86
C LEU A 17 -18.83 6.23 68.49
N ARG A 18 -18.99 4.89 68.46
CA ARG A 18 -19.30 4.16 67.22
C ARG A 18 -20.72 4.43 66.71
N GLN A 19 -21.70 4.53 67.61
CA GLN A 19 -23.08 4.85 67.23
C GLN A 19 -23.21 6.27 66.66
N MET A 20 -22.51 7.25 67.25
CA MET A 20 -22.46 8.62 66.70
C MET A 20 -21.84 8.70 65.30
N ARG A 21 -20.88 7.82 64.98
CA ARG A 21 -20.27 7.76 63.64
C ARG A 21 -21.24 7.18 62.61
N GLN A 22 -22.06 6.19 62.98
CA GLN A 22 -23.09 5.63 62.09
C GLN A 22 -24.27 6.60 61.86
N GLN A 23 -24.66 7.39 62.87
CA GLN A 23 -25.70 8.41 62.68
C GLN A 23 -25.28 9.53 61.71
N ARG A 24 -23.99 9.85 61.62
CA ARG A 24 -23.46 10.83 60.65
C ARG A 24 -23.48 10.31 59.20
N GLU A 25 -23.50 8.99 58.99
CA GLU A 25 -23.64 8.39 57.67
C GLU A 25 -25.09 8.40 57.18
N TRP A 26 -26.08 8.37 58.09
CA TRP A 26 -27.51 8.42 57.74
C TRP A 26 -28.08 9.82 57.48
N GLN A 27 -27.33 10.89 57.76
CA GLN A 27 -27.71 12.26 57.38
C GLN A 27 -27.08 12.72 56.07
N ARG A 28 -26.75 11.80 55.15
CA ARG A 28 -26.62 12.18 53.74
C ARG A 28 -28.01 12.30 53.14
N SER A 29 -28.65 13.44 53.39
CA SER A 29 -29.69 13.93 52.49
C SER A 29 -29.13 13.90 51.06
N LEU A 30 -29.91 13.34 50.13
CA LEU A 30 -29.62 13.42 48.70
C LEU A 30 -29.82 14.87 48.25
N ALA A 31 -28.91 15.75 48.64
CA ALA A 31 -28.67 16.98 47.92
C ALA A 31 -27.96 16.57 46.63
N THR A 32 -28.71 16.46 45.55
CA THR A 32 -28.16 16.39 44.19
C THR A 32 -27.37 17.67 44.00
N ALA A 33 -26.08 17.65 44.36
CA ALA A 33 -25.15 18.69 43.96
C ALA A 33 -25.25 18.74 42.45
N ALA A 34 -25.74 19.86 41.90
CA ALA A 34 -25.71 20.09 40.48
C ALA A 34 -24.28 19.81 40.03
N VAL A 35 -24.11 18.79 39.18
CA VAL A 35 -22.83 18.45 38.58
C VAL A 35 -22.26 19.77 38.06
N PRO A 36 -21.12 20.27 38.56
CA PRO A 36 -20.51 21.44 37.96
C PRO A 36 -20.33 21.07 36.51
N LYS A 37 -20.97 21.82 35.60
CA LYS A 37 -20.76 21.66 34.16
C LYS A 37 -19.26 21.69 33.98
N THR A 38 -18.66 20.53 33.76
CA THR A 38 -17.23 20.41 33.51
C THR A 38 -17.00 21.32 32.32
N PRO A 39 -16.22 22.41 32.46
CA PRO A 39 -15.96 23.28 31.33
C PRO A 39 -15.30 22.40 30.28
N ASN A 40 -16.01 22.15 29.17
CA ASN A 40 -15.67 21.31 28.03
C ASN A 40 -14.25 20.73 28.14
N GLY A 41 -14.17 19.48 28.62
CA GLY A 41 -12.95 18.80 29.08
C GLY A 41 -11.94 18.44 27.99
N THR A 42 -11.58 19.39 27.14
CA THR A 42 -10.55 19.23 26.11
C THR A 42 -9.49 20.32 26.16
N LYS A 43 -9.36 21.04 27.29
CA LYS A 43 -8.24 21.97 27.50
C LYS A 43 -7.28 21.35 28.50
N PHE A 44 -6.07 21.05 28.04
CA PHE A 44 -4.98 20.56 28.89
C PHE A 44 -4.80 21.49 30.09
N ILE A 45 -4.59 20.93 31.30
CA ILE A 45 -4.32 21.73 32.50
C ILE A 45 -2.96 22.40 32.32
N LEU A 46 -2.97 23.69 32.04
CA LEU A 46 -1.76 24.52 31.93
C LEU A 46 -1.23 24.89 33.31
N THR A 47 0.08 24.80 33.49
CA THR A 47 0.80 25.32 34.67
C THR A 47 0.73 26.85 34.74
N ASP A 48 0.91 27.45 35.93
CA ASP A 48 0.87 28.92 36.10
C ASP A 48 1.91 29.65 35.24
N ARG A 49 3.07 29.01 35.00
CA ARG A 49 4.09 29.50 34.05
C ARG A 49 3.60 29.50 32.61
N GLN A 50 2.80 28.52 32.19
CA GLN A 50 2.21 28.47 30.85
C GLN A 50 1.11 29.52 30.69
N ARG A 51 0.26 29.72 31.72
CA ARG A 51 -0.81 30.75 31.71
C ARG A 51 -0.25 32.17 31.60
N SER A 52 0.69 32.52 32.49
CA SER A 52 1.34 33.84 32.45
C SER A 52 2.08 34.11 31.12
N ARG A 53 2.59 33.07 30.45
CA ARG A 53 3.17 33.17 29.10
C ARG A 53 2.10 33.46 28.05
N GLU A 54 0.97 32.77 28.07
CA GLU A 54 -0.15 33.03 27.15
C GLU A 54 -0.72 34.43 27.33
N GLU A 55 -0.88 34.91 28.56
CA GLU A 55 -1.31 36.28 28.87
C GLU A 55 -0.32 37.35 28.39
N ARG A 56 0.98 37.03 28.36
CA ARG A 56 2.00 37.91 27.74
C ARG A 56 1.92 37.88 26.22
N LEU A 57 1.72 36.71 25.60
CA LEU A 57 1.62 36.57 24.15
C LEU A 57 0.32 37.19 23.59
N ALA A 58 -0.78 37.10 24.32
CA ALA A 58 -2.08 37.68 23.94
C ALA A 58 -2.07 39.21 23.82
N ARG A 59 -1.09 39.89 24.42
CA ARG A 59 -0.89 41.35 24.30
C ARG A 59 -0.32 41.76 22.94
N PHE A 60 0.23 40.82 22.17
CA PHE A 60 0.82 41.10 20.86
C PHE A 60 -0.11 40.61 19.75
N GLN A 61 -0.28 41.43 18.71
CA GLN A 61 -0.97 41.00 17.48
C GLN A 61 -0.02 40.11 16.67
N ILE A 62 -0.14 38.79 16.84
CA ILE A 62 0.60 37.80 16.05
C ILE A 62 -0.19 37.56 14.76
N TYR A 63 0.31 38.06 13.63
CA TYR A 63 -0.27 37.73 12.33
C TYR A 63 -0.03 36.26 12.00
N PRO A 64 -1.03 35.55 11.44
CA PRO A 64 -0.86 34.15 11.08
C PRO A 64 0.21 34.01 9.99
N GLU A 65 0.98 32.92 10.04
CA GLU A 65 1.89 32.58 8.97
C GLU A 65 1.11 32.37 7.67
N LEU A 66 1.68 32.82 6.55
CA LEU A 66 1.12 32.52 5.24
C LEU A 66 1.07 31.00 5.05
N PRO A 67 -0.02 30.45 4.46
CA PRO A 67 -0.11 29.02 4.24
C PRO A 67 1.01 28.57 3.30
N THR A 68 1.90 27.71 3.80
CA THR A 68 3.00 27.15 2.99
C THR A 68 2.60 25.80 2.40
N VAL A 69 3.13 25.45 1.23
CA VAL A 69 2.86 24.15 0.58
C VAL A 69 3.16 22.96 1.50
N ARG A 70 4.10 23.12 2.44
CA ARG A 70 4.50 22.10 3.42
C ARG A 70 3.46 21.81 4.50
N THR A 71 2.55 22.75 4.79
CA THR A 71 1.45 22.49 5.74
C THR A 71 0.46 21.49 5.15
N ASN A 72 0.19 21.60 3.84
CA ASN A 72 -0.73 20.74 3.12
C ASN A 72 -0.09 19.43 2.63
N PHE A 73 1.19 19.47 2.21
CA PHE A 73 1.90 18.32 1.64
C PHE A 73 3.14 17.99 2.46
N LYS A 74 2.96 17.18 3.51
CA LYS A 74 4.07 16.72 4.36
C LYS A 74 5.05 15.83 3.61
N ASP A 75 4.54 14.93 2.76
CA ASP A 75 5.34 14.12 1.82
C ASP A 75 4.77 14.22 0.39
N PRO A 76 5.40 15.02 -0.50
CA PRO A 76 4.95 15.16 -1.88
C PRO A 76 5.40 13.99 -2.79
N MET A 77 6.29 13.10 -2.33
CA MET A 77 6.92 12.10 -3.18
C MET A 77 5.95 11.06 -3.77
N PRO A 78 4.95 10.53 -3.03
CA PRO A 78 3.98 9.60 -3.59
C PRO A 78 3.12 10.25 -4.67
N ALA A 79 2.65 11.48 -4.44
CA ALA A 79 1.86 12.25 -5.40
C ALA A 79 2.66 12.52 -6.69
N LEU A 80 3.94 12.90 -6.54
CA LEU A 80 4.85 13.10 -7.68
C LEU A 80 5.06 11.80 -8.48
N ARG A 81 5.34 10.68 -7.80
CA ARG A 81 5.51 9.38 -8.48
C ARG A 81 4.25 8.97 -9.23
N GLN A 82 3.08 9.17 -8.64
CA GLN A 82 1.82 8.86 -9.29
C GLN A 82 1.59 9.75 -10.50
N ALA A 83 1.86 11.06 -10.40
CA ALA A 83 1.75 11.98 -11.53
C ALA A 83 2.69 11.59 -12.69
N GLN A 84 3.92 11.15 -12.39
CA GLN A 84 4.85 10.64 -13.41
C GLN A 84 4.34 9.35 -14.06
N ILE A 85 3.82 8.40 -13.27
CA ILE A 85 3.26 7.15 -13.82
C ILE A 85 2.06 7.46 -14.71
N THR A 86 1.12 8.30 -14.26
CA THR A 86 -0.04 8.71 -15.06
C THR A 86 0.38 9.40 -16.36
N LYS A 87 1.44 10.22 -16.33
CA LYS A 87 1.99 10.87 -17.54
C LYS A 87 2.59 9.85 -18.52
N LEU A 88 3.30 8.85 -18.02
CA LEU A 88 4.01 7.85 -18.85
C LEU A 88 3.11 6.69 -19.32
N ASP A 89 2.09 6.34 -18.55
CA ASP A 89 1.11 5.30 -18.85
C ASP A 89 -0.32 5.83 -18.62
N PRO A 90 -0.85 6.69 -19.53
CA PRO A 90 -2.17 7.27 -19.37
C PRO A 90 -3.30 6.22 -19.40
N THR A 91 -3.07 5.09 -20.08
CA THR A 91 -4.04 3.99 -20.15
C THR A 91 -3.98 3.09 -18.90
N GLY A 92 -2.91 3.17 -18.10
CA GLY A 92 -2.66 2.26 -16.98
C GLY A 92 -2.42 0.79 -17.38
N ALA A 93 -2.25 0.52 -18.68
CA ALA A 93 -2.14 -0.83 -19.21
C ALA A 93 -0.84 -1.51 -18.76
N ARG A 94 0.27 -0.75 -18.72
CA ARG A 94 1.56 -1.26 -18.26
C ARG A 94 1.57 -1.43 -16.75
N THR A 95 0.97 -0.50 -16.02
CA THR A 95 0.78 -0.62 -14.57
C THR A 95 -0.02 -1.89 -14.24
N ARG A 96 -1.13 -2.12 -14.94
CA ARG A 96 -1.96 -3.33 -14.77
C ARG A 96 -1.18 -4.61 -15.09
N LEU A 97 -0.36 -4.60 -16.15
CA LEU A 97 0.43 -5.77 -16.58
C LEU A 97 1.42 -6.25 -15.50
N PHE A 98 1.92 -5.36 -14.63
CA PHE A 98 2.89 -5.71 -13.58
C PHE A 98 2.38 -5.49 -12.14
N ALA A 99 1.09 -5.19 -11.99
CA ALA A 99 0.43 -5.09 -10.68
C ALA A 99 0.51 -6.42 -9.92
N LYS A 100 0.65 -6.36 -8.59
CA LYS A 100 0.67 -7.58 -7.77
C LYS A 100 -0.71 -8.19 -7.59
N ASP A 101 -1.73 -7.34 -7.61
CA ASP A 101 -3.10 -7.69 -7.24
C ASP A 101 -3.82 -8.41 -8.40
N GLN A 102 -3.33 -8.24 -9.62
CA GLN A 102 -3.94 -8.80 -10.82
C GLN A 102 -3.48 -10.24 -11.05
N ALA A 103 -4.44 -11.16 -11.18
CA ALA A 103 -4.16 -12.56 -11.47
C ALA A 103 -3.45 -12.74 -12.82
N ASP A 104 -3.84 -11.92 -13.81
CA ASP A 104 -3.35 -11.89 -15.18
C ASP A 104 -2.02 -11.13 -15.35
N ALA A 105 -1.49 -10.54 -14.28
CA ALA A 105 -0.19 -9.86 -14.36
C ALA A 105 0.92 -10.81 -14.81
N ALA A 106 1.95 -10.24 -15.44
CA ALA A 106 3.17 -10.96 -15.79
C ALA A 106 3.91 -11.40 -14.52
N LYS A 107 4.26 -12.68 -14.46
CA LYS A 107 4.93 -13.30 -13.31
C LYS A 107 6.34 -13.74 -13.70
N PRO A 108 7.30 -13.76 -12.74
CA PRO A 108 8.61 -14.34 -12.99
C PRO A 108 8.49 -15.77 -13.52
N GLY A 109 9.18 -16.06 -14.61
CA GLY A 109 9.14 -17.31 -15.36
C GLY A 109 8.23 -17.31 -16.58
N ASP A 110 7.39 -16.28 -16.76
CA ASP A 110 6.66 -16.07 -18.02
C ASP A 110 7.62 -15.59 -19.12
N VAL A 111 7.26 -15.83 -20.38
CA VAL A 111 7.98 -15.29 -21.54
C VAL A 111 7.33 -14.01 -21.99
N LEU A 112 8.13 -12.95 -22.04
CA LEU A 112 7.71 -11.64 -22.52
C LEU A 112 8.42 -11.31 -23.82
N MET A 113 7.72 -10.61 -24.72
CA MET A 113 8.30 -9.91 -25.86
C MET A 113 8.14 -8.42 -25.67
N VAL A 114 9.28 -7.73 -25.65
CA VAL A 114 9.37 -6.28 -25.51
C VAL A 114 9.69 -5.70 -26.87
N SER A 115 8.75 -4.96 -27.44
CA SER A 115 8.94 -4.21 -28.67
C SER A 115 9.40 -2.80 -28.34
N THR A 116 10.56 -2.41 -28.83
CA THR A 116 11.09 -1.05 -28.74
C THR A 116 10.70 -0.22 -29.96
N LYS A 117 10.85 1.11 -29.88
CA LYS A 117 10.62 2.02 -31.02
C LYS A 117 11.60 1.79 -32.16
N ALA A 118 12.83 1.39 -31.83
CA ALA A 118 13.88 1.08 -32.78
C ALA A 118 14.45 -0.31 -32.48
N GLY A 119 14.77 -1.05 -33.53
CA GLY A 119 15.38 -2.37 -33.44
C GLY A 119 14.40 -3.54 -33.38
N GLU A 120 14.97 -4.74 -33.28
CA GLU A 120 14.22 -5.98 -33.19
C GLU A 120 13.63 -6.16 -31.79
N PRO A 121 12.37 -6.65 -31.65
CA PRO A 121 11.80 -6.93 -30.34
C PRO A 121 12.60 -8.00 -29.59
N PHE A 122 12.89 -7.74 -28.32
CA PHE A 122 13.58 -8.69 -27.47
C PHE A 122 12.59 -9.64 -26.80
N SER A 123 12.75 -10.94 -26.99
CA SER A 123 11.97 -11.98 -26.33
C SER A 123 12.80 -12.78 -25.34
N GLY A 124 12.27 -12.99 -24.14
CA GLY A 124 12.97 -13.76 -23.13
C GLY A 124 12.11 -14.10 -21.92
N TYR A 125 12.64 -14.98 -21.08
CA TYR A 125 12.05 -15.33 -19.79
C TYR A 125 12.22 -14.19 -18.80
N LEU A 126 11.14 -13.88 -18.08
CA LEU A 126 11.15 -12.89 -17.02
C LEU A 126 11.84 -13.44 -15.76
N ILE A 127 13.04 -12.94 -15.44
CA ILE A 127 13.80 -13.35 -14.24
C ILE A 127 13.31 -12.61 -13.00
N GLU A 128 13.14 -11.29 -13.11
CA GLU A 128 12.86 -10.42 -11.97
C GLU A 128 12.06 -9.19 -12.42
N ILE A 129 11.22 -8.69 -11.51
CA ILE A 129 10.53 -7.40 -11.62
C ILE A 129 11.00 -6.50 -10.47
N ARG A 130 11.70 -5.41 -10.79
CA ARG A 130 12.09 -4.35 -9.84
C ARG A 130 11.01 -3.29 -9.80
N ARG A 131 10.29 -3.18 -8.69
CA ARG A 131 9.22 -2.19 -8.50
C ARG A 131 9.78 -0.97 -7.76
N ARG A 132 9.93 0.15 -8.47
CA ARG A 132 10.49 1.42 -7.96
C ARG A 132 9.70 2.62 -8.50
N GLY A 133 8.38 2.59 -8.40
CA GLY A 133 7.52 3.66 -8.96
C GLY A 133 7.67 3.76 -10.48
N ALA A 134 7.93 4.98 -10.98
CA ALA A 134 8.17 5.25 -12.39
C ALA A 134 9.42 4.53 -12.96
N ASP A 135 10.38 4.14 -12.12
CA ASP A 135 11.58 3.41 -12.52
C ASP A 135 11.43 1.88 -12.51
N THR A 136 10.19 1.39 -12.51
CA THR A 136 9.90 -0.04 -12.54
C THR A 136 10.53 -0.70 -13.75
N ALA A 137 11.28 -1.77 -13.51
CA ALA A 137 12.10 -2.43 -14.51
C ALA A 137 11.90 -3.94 -14.49
N ILE A 138 12.04 -4.57 -15.65
CA ILE A 138 11.97 -6.02 -15.82
C ILE A 138 13.29 -6.55 -16.37
N LEU A 139 13.74 -7.68 -15.85
CA LEU A 139 14.91 -8.39 -16.36
C LEU A 139 14.46 -9.55 -17.21
N LEU A 140 14.79 -9.50 -18.49
CA LEU A 140 14.55 -10.58 -19.42
C LEU A 140 15.85 -11.30 -19.73
N ARG A 141 15.79 -12.63 -19.79
CA ARG A 141 16.87 -13.49 -20.26
C ARG A 141 16.41 -14.24 -21.50
N GLY A 142 17.18 -14.12 -22.58
CA GLY A 142 17.01 -14.89 -23.81
C GLY A 142 18.33 -15.49 -24.24
N GLN A 143 18.29 -16.22 -25.35
CA GLN A 143 19.50 -16.61 -26.07
C GLN A 143 19.44 -16.00 -27.46
N MET A 144 20.57 -15.44 -27.89
CA MET A 144 20.77 -15.03 -29.27
C MET A 144 21.83 -15.94 -29.86
N MET A 145 21.47 -16.69 -30.90
CA MET A 145 22.30 -17.77 -31.41
C MET A 145 22.63 -18.78 -30.31
N LYS A 146 23.88 -18.84 -29.84
CA LYS A 146 24.35 -19.73 -28.78
C LYS A 146 24.80 -18.99 -27.52
N THR A 147 24.62 -17.67 -27.48
CA THR A 147 25.03 -16.85 -26.34
C THR A 147 23.81 -16.39 -25.56
N SER A 148 23.93 -16.42 -24.23
CA SER A 148 22.86 -15.99 -23.34
C SER A 148 22.94 -14.48 -23.13
N VAL A 149 21.83 -13.78 -23.36
CA VAL A 149 21.74 -12.33 -23.23
C VAL A 149 20.70 -11.98 -22.18
N GLU A 150 21.05 -11.05 -21.30
CA GLU A 150 20.13 -10.49 -20.32
C GLU A 150 19.98 -8.99 -20.55
N SER A 151 18.76 -8.47 -20.43
CA SER A 151 18.49 -7.05 -20.66
C SER A 151 17.45 -6.51 -19.69
N TRP A 152 17.74 -5.33 -19.14
CA TRP A 152 16.82 -4.57 -18.31
C TRP A 152 15.98 -3.65 -19.18
N PHE A 153 14.66 -3.77 -19.07
CA PHE A 153 13.73 -2.83 -19.69
C PHE A 153 12.99 -2.03 -18.63
N LYS A 154 12.98 -0.71 -18.78
CA LYS A 154 12.14 0.19 -17.98
C LYS A 154 10.73 0.14 -18.55
N VAL A 155 9.78 -0.32 -17.74
CA VAL A 155 8.39 -0.56 -18.17
C VAL A 155 7.73 0.73 -18.66
N TYR A 156 7.97 1.83 -17.95
CA TYR A 156 7.40 3.14 -18.28
C TYR A 156 8.26 3.95 -19.26
N SER A 157 9.31 3.36 -19.85
CA SER A 157 10.09 4.07 -20.85
C SER A 157 9.25 4.32 -22.12
N PRO A 158 9.28 5.54 -22.68
CA PRO A 158 8.62 5.83 -23.95
C PRO A 158 9.30 5.14 -25.14
N THR A 159 10.51 4.61 -24.97
CA THR A 159 11.22 3.82 -25.99
C THR A 159 10.65 2.41 -26.10
N VAL A 160 10.07 1.88 -25.02
CA VAL A 160 9.33 0.61 -25.07
C VAL A 160 7.95 0.89 -25.62
N THR A 161 7.62 0.29 -26.76
CA THR A 161 6.34 0.46 -27.45
C THR A 161 5.29 -0.47 -26.85
N ALA A 162 5.60 -1.76 -26.75
CA ALA A 162 4.66 -2.77 -26.28
C ALA A 162 5.38 -3.88 -25.49
N ILE A 163 4.68 -4.44 -24.52
CA ILE A 163 5.11 -5.63 -23.77
C ILE A 163 4.01 -6.65 -23.89
N ASN A 164 4.29 -7.76 -24.57
CA ASN A 164 3.33 -8.84 -24.78
C ASN A 164 3.77 -10.08 -23.98
N ILE A 165 2.82 -10.73 -23.33
CA ILE A 165 3.02 -12.07 -22.76
C ILE A 165 2.85 -13.06 -23.91
N ILE A 166 3.92 -13.76 -24.27
CA ILE A 166 3.89 -14.80 -25.32
C ILE A 166 3.42 -16.11 -24.71
N TRP A 167 4.04 -16.48 -23.60
CA TRP A 167 3.82 -17.77 -22.97
C TRP A 167 3.78 -17.60 -21.46
N ARG A 168 2.79 -18.22 -20.83
CA ARG A 168 2.64 -18.22 -19.38
C ARG A 168 3.16 -19.52 -18.81
N ARG A 169 3.86 -19.42 -17.68
CA ARG A 169 4.30 -20.60 -16.95
C ARG A 169 3.08 -21.33 -16.38
N PRO A 170 2.93 -22.66 -16.61
CA PRO A 170 1.75 -23.41 -16.15
C PRO A 170 1.66 -23.46 -14.63
N LYS A 171 2.80 -23.51 -13.94
CA LYS A 171 2.89 -23.45 -12.47
C LYS A 171 3.59 -22.17 -12.06
N ARG A 172 3.10 -21.47 -11.04
CA ARG A 172 3.76 -20.27 -10.50
C ARG A 172 5.15 -20.60 -9.93
N ALA A 173 6.14 -19.74 -10.16
CA ALA A 173 7.45 -19.88 -9.56
C ALA A 173 7.40 -19.68 -8.04
N ARG A 174 8.17 -20.50 -7.31
CA ARG A 174 8.25 -20.41 -5.84
C ARG A 174 9.11 -19.24 -5.36
N ARG A 175 10.00 -18.73 -6.21
CA ARG A 175 10.90 -17.62 -5.90
C ARG A 175 10.46 -16.35 -6.64
N ALA A 176 10.66 -15.19 -6.00
CA ALA A 176 10.39 -13.89 -6.62
C ALA A 176 11.42 -13.51 -7.70
N ARG A 177 12.63 -14.08 -7.63
CA ARG A 177 13.73 -13.87 -8.58
C ARG A 177 14.25 -15.23 -9.05
N LEU A 178 14.37 -15.41 -10.35
CA LEU A 178 14.80 -16.68 -10.97
C LEU A 178 16.24 -16.63 -11.46
N THR A 179 17.14 -16.01 -10.69
CA THR A 179 18.56 -15.86 -11.05
C THR A 179 19.28 -17.19 -11.23
N TYR A 180 18.76 -18.27 -10.63
CA TYR A 180 19.27 -19.62 -10.83
C TYR A 180 19.16 -20.12 -12.27
N MET A 181 18.28 -19.52 -13.11
CA MET A 181 18.16 -19.84 -14.55
C MET A 181 19.41 -19.49 -15.36
N ARG A 182 20.39 -18.81 -14.76
CA ARG A 182 21.70 -18.58 -15.35
C ARG A 182 22.59 -19.82 -15.38
N LYS A 183 22.29 -20.81 -14.53
CA LYS A 183 23.01 -22.08 -14.50
C LYS A 183 22.55 -22.95 -15.68
N PRO A 184 23.47 -23.66 -16.37
CA PRO A 184 23.12 -24.52 -17.50
C PRO A 184 22.01 -25.54 -17.20
N GLU A 185 22.00 -26.10 -15.99
CA GLU A 185 20.97 -27.05 -15.51
C GLU A 185 19.54 -26.51 -15.54
N HIS A 186 19.38 -25.19 -15.47
CA HIS A 186 18.09 -24.53 -15.34
C HIS A 186 17.81 -23.56 -16.48
N ASP A 187 18.76 -23.40 -17.39
CA ASP A 187 18.61 -22.53 -18.54
C ASP A 187 17.56 -23.11 -19.48
N LYS A 188 16.74 -22.22 -20.03
CA LYS A 188 15.60 -22.60 -20.89
C LYS A 188 15.91 -22.41 -22.36
N GLY A 189 17.06 -21.85 -22.68
CA GLY A 189 17.54 -21.75 -24.04
C GLY A 189 16.84 -20.66 -24.87
N SER A 190 16.89 -20.81 -26.19
CA SER A 190 16.18 -19.93 -27.13
C SER A 190 14.66 -20.04 -27.00
N VAL A 191 14.00 -18.90 -27.20
CA VAL A 191 12.55 -18.71 -27.05
C VAL A 191 11.86 -18.52 -28.40
N ASP A 192 12.61 -18.60 -29.50
CA ASP A 192 12.14 -18.22 -30.84
C ASP A 192 10.98 -19.09 -31.31
N HIS A 193 10.97 -20.36 -30.92
CA HIS A 193 9.87 -21.29 -31.22
C HIS A 193 8.54 -20.85 -30.57
N LEU A 194 8.57 -20.31 -29.34
CA LEU A 194 7.37 -19.77 -28.68
C LEU A 194 6.91 -18.48 -29.35
N VAL A 195 7.85 -17.62 -29.75
CA VAL A 195 7.55 -16.39 -30.50
C VAL A 195 6.89 -16.72 -31.83
N ALA A 196 7.43 -17.69 -32.57
CA ALA A 196 6.90 -18.14 -33.86
C ALA A 196 5.49 -18.72 -33.73
N ALA A 197 5.26 -19.57 -32.72
CA ALA A 197 3.95 -20.15 -32.43
C ALA A 197 2.92 -19.05 -32.12
N TRP A 198 3.26 -18.09 -31.25
CA TRP A 198 2.39 -16.97 -30.88
C TRP A 198 2.08 -16.05 -32.07
N ARG A 199 3.08 -15.77 -32.92
CA ARG A 199 2.88 -14.98 -34.16
C ARG A 199 1.94 -15.69 -35.13
N LYS A 200 2.08 -17.02 -35.27
CA LYS A 200 1.19 -17.86 -36.10
C LYS A 200 -0.23 -17.89 -35.55
N GLU A 201 -0.40 -18.09 -34.25
CA GLU A 201 -1.72 -18.04 -33.60
C GLU A 201 -2.40 -16.68 -33.83
N ARG A 202 -1.66 -15.58 -33.63
CA ARG A 202 -2.20 -14.24 -33.81
C ARG A 202 -2.55 -13.93 -35.28
N SER A 203 -1.77 -14.41 -36.25
CA SER A 203 -2.07 -14.19 -37.67
C SER A 203 -3.31 -14.98 -38.11
N THR A 204 -3.46 -16.23 -37.67
CA THR A 204 -4.62 -17.07 -37.97
C THR A 204 -5.92 -16.50 -37.39
N LEU A 205 -5.89 -16.02 -36.14
CA LEU A 205 -7.03 -15.35 -35.51
C LEU A 205 -7.46 -14.10 -36.29
N ARG A 206 -6.48 -13.29 -36.74
CA ARG A 206 -6.75 -12.08 -37.53
C ARG A 206 -7.35 -12.40 -38.91
N ALA A 207 -6.87 -13.46 -39.56
CA ALA A 207 -7.42 -13.91 -40.85
C ALA A 207 -8.88 -14.37 -40.71
N LYS A 208 -9.21 -15.07 -39.62
CA LYS A 208 -10.58 -15.55 -39.35
C LYS A 208 -11.55 -14.41 -39.02
N SER A 209 -11.12 -13.36 -38.31
CA SER A 209 -11.99 -12.22 -38.01
C SER A 209 -12.29 -11.34 -39.23
N GLY A 210 -11.38 -11.27 -40.21
CA GLY A 210 -11.55 -10.44 -41.41
C GLY A 210 -12.53 -11.01 -42.45
N SER A 211 -12.74 -12.32 -42.49
CA SER A 211 -13.58 -12.97 -43.53
C SER A 211 -15.08 -12.95 -43.22
N GLY A 212 -15.49 -12.75 -41.97
CA GLY A 212 -16.91 -12.70 -41.57
C GLY A 212 -17.65 -11.43 -41.99
N GLY A 213 -17.01 -10.26 -41.89
CA GLY A 213 -17.63 -8.96 -42.20
C GLY A 213 -17.78 -8.69 -43.70
N ALA A 214 -16.79 -9.10 -44.52
CA ALA A 214 -16.82 -8.88 -45.97
C ALA A 214 -17.90 -9.71 -46.69
N ARG A 215 -18.27 -10.88 -46.14
CA ARG A 215 -19.31 -11.76 -46.73
C ARG A 215 -20.72 -11.24 -46.45
N GLN A 216 -20.97 -10.60 -45.30
CA GLN A 216 -22.27 -10.02 -44.97
C GLN A 216 -22.58 -8.72 -45.73
N GLN A 217 -21.58 -7.87 -46.03
CA GLN A 217 -21.79 -6.66 -46.82
C GLN A 217 -22.11 -6.92 -48.30
N LYS A 218 -21.61 -8.03 -48.88
CA LYS A 218 -21.98 -8.45 -50.25
C LYS A 218 -23.41 -9.01 -50.34
N ALA A 219 -23.95 -9.58 -49.27
CA ALA A 219 -25.31 -10.12 -49.25
C ALA A 219 -26.39 -9.02 -49.07
N LYS A 220 -26.04 -7.85 -48.51
CA LYS A 220 -26.95 -6.73 -48.29
C LYS A 220 -27.04 -5.73 -49.46
N ARG A 221 -26.26 -5.92 -50.52
CA ARG A 221 -26.25 -5.06 -51.74
C ARG A 221 -26.85 -5.75 -52.97
N LYS A 222 -27.61 -6.82 -52.77
CA LYS A 222 -28.43 -7.48 -53.80
C LYS A 222 -29.89 -7.33 -53.45
#